data_AF-A0A3S0W3S1-F1
#
_entry.id   AF-A0A3S0W3S1-F1
#
_cell.length_a   1.000
_cell.length_b   1.000
_cell.length_c   1.000
_cell.angle_alpha   90.00
_cell.angle_beta   90.00
_cell.angle_gamma   90.00
#
_symmetry.space_group_name_H-M   'P 1'
#
loop_
_entity.id
_entity.type
_entity.pdbx_description
1 polymer ?
#
loop_
_entity_poly.entity_id
_entity_poly.type
_entity_poly.pdbx_seq_one_letter_code
_entity_poly.pdbx_strand_id
1 'polypeptide(L)'
;MANVTPLPARNAPPRVQQDRAGFGELRAELHSRAADQDLIDVWANLPHAERRLVLKSAGLKEDATQQISQLAKPARAAIRAAIHRMSSYATGLRDQLRNRSQHPSCELASHARQALAEGNTKAALHWLGLIEKGVA
;
A
#
# COMPACT_ATOMS: atom_id res chain seq x y z
N MET A 1 20.89 -14.91 59.73
CA MET A 1 20.02 -13.74 59.51
C MET A 1 20.00 -13.44 58.02
N ALA A 2 18.91 -13.76 57.33
CA ALA A 2 18.80 -13.61 55.87
C ALA A 2 18.10 -12.29 55.55
N ASN A 3 18.84 -11.37 54.92
CA ASN A 3 18.31 -10.07 54.50
C ASN A 3 17.69 -10.24 53.11
N VAL A 4 16.35 -10.30 53.05
CA VAL A 4 15.61 -10.45 51.79
C VAL A 4 15.30 -9.06 51.25
N THR A 5 16.02 -8.64 50.22
CA THR A 5 15.75 -7.39 49.51
C THR A 5 14.44 -7.53 48.71
N PRO A 6 13.41 -6.71 48.95
CA PRO A 6 12.18 -6.76 48.16
C PRO A 6 12.42 -6.24 46.75
N LEU A 7 11.93 -6.96 45.73
CA LEU A 7 11.97 -6.51 44.34
C LEU A 7 11.11 -5.23 44.16
N PRO A 8 11.50 -4.31 43.27
CA PRO A 8 10.72 -3.12 42.97
C PRO A 8 9.36 -3.50 42.38
N ALA A 9 8.30 -2.95 42.96
CA ALA A 9 6.93 -3.17 42.50
C ALA A 9 6.78 -2.77 41.03
N ARG A 10 6.21 -3.67 40.22
CA ARG A 10 5.82 -3.41 38.82
C ARG A 10 4.95 -2.16 38.79
N ASN A 11 5.41 -1.09 38.13
CA ASN A 11 4.59 0.09 37.86
C ASN A 11 3.32 -0.36 37.13
N ALA A 12 2.16 -0.22 37.80
CA ALA A 12 0.87 -0.41 37.15
C ALA A 12 0.78 0.59 35.98
N PRO A 13 0.26 0.18 34.80
CA PRO A 13 0.04 1.11 33.71
C PRO A 13 -0.85 2.26 34.19
N PRO A 14 -0.59 3.51 33.75
CA PRO A 14 -1.38 4.66 34.19
C PRO A 14 -2.86 4.40 33.92
N ARG A 15 -3.70 4.53 34.95
CA ARG A 15 -5.16 4.45 34.81
C ARG A 15 -5.58 5.51 33.79
N VAL A 16 -6.13 5.05 32.67
CA VAL A 16 -6.70 5.92 31.63
C VAL A 16 -7.71 6.85 32.32
N GLN A 17 -7.40 8.14 32.34
CA GLN A 17 -8.24 9.15 32.96
C GLN A 17 -9.60 9.14 32.25
N GLN A 18 -10.68 8.92 33.00
CA GLN A 18 -12.02 9.06 32.44
C GLN A 18 -12.19 10.49 31.92
N ASP A 19 -12.78 10.55 30.73
CA ASP A 19 -12.86 11.72 29.87
C ASP A 19 -13.45 12.93 30.62
N ARG A 20 -12.61 13.92 30.92
CA ARG A 20 -12.90 14.93 31.96
C ARG A 20 -13.94 15.99 31.57
N ALA A 21 -14.40 16.02 30.32
CA ALA A 21 -15.33 17.05 29.84
C ALA A 21 -16.06 16.68 28.53
N GLY A 22 -16.33 15.39 28.28
CA GLY A 22 -17.03 14.96 27.06
C GLY A 22 -16.25 15.17 25.75
N PHE A 23 -14.94 15.43 25.83
CA PHE A 23 -14.09 15.59 24.65
C PHE A 23 -13.97 14.32 23.82
N GLY A 24 -14.09 13.15 24.45
CA GLY A 24 -14.19 11.85 23.82
C GLY A 24 -15.49 11.69 23.03
N GLU A 25 -16.62 12.21 23.53
CA GLU A 25 -17.88 12.26 22.78
C GLU A 25 -17.78 13.20 21.58
N LEU A 26 -17.27 14.42 21.78
CA LEU A 26 -17.02 15.37 20.69
C LEU A 26 -16.04 14.80 19.65
N ARG A 27 -14.98 14.13 20.09
CA ARG A 27 -14.02 13.47 19.21
C ARG A 27 -14.66 12.30 18.46
N ALA A 28 -15.49 11.50 19.12
CA ALA A 28 -16.23 10.41 18.48
C ALA A 28 -17.23 10.94 17.44
N GLU A 29 -17.91 12.03 17.76
CA GLU A 29 -18.83 12.73 16.85
C GLU A 29 -18.08 13.30 15.63
N LEU A 30 -16.98 14.01 15.84
CA LEU A 30 -16.14 14.53 14.75
C LEU A 30 -15.57 13.41 13.89
N HIS A 31 -15.07 12.34 14.51
CA HIS A 31 -14.65 11.15 13.76
C HIS A 31 -15.80 10.51 12.99
N SER A 32 -17.01 10.47 13.55
CA SER A 32 -18.20 9.96 12.86
C SER A 32 -18.58 10.82 11.65
N ARG A 33 -18.48 12.15 11.78
CA ARG A 33 -18.76 13.11 10.69
C ARG A 33 -17.74 13.04 9.56
N ALA A 34 -16.46 12.83 9.90
CA ALA A 34 -15.39 12.70 8.92
C ALA A 34 -15.22 11.26 8.41
N ALA A 35 -15.80 10.27 9.10
CA ALA A 35 -15.69 8.88 8.70
C ALA A 35 -16.33 8.67 7.33
N ASP A 36 -15.58 8.01 6.45
CA ASP A 36 -16.04 7.64 5.11
C ASP A 36 -16.20 8.80 4.12
N GLN A 37 -15.83 10.05 4.47
CA GLN A 37 -15.83 11.16 3.51
C GLN A 37 -14.84 10.89 2.36
N ASP A 38 -13.66 10.39 2.69
CA ASP A 38 -12.65 9.91 1.75
C ASP A 38 -13.24 8.88 0.77
N LEU A 39 -13.98 7.93 1.31
CA LEU A 39 -14.58 6.84 0.58
C LEU A 39 -15.75 7.32 -0.29
N ILE A 40 -16.54 8.29 0.18
CA ILE A 40 -17.59 8.96 -0.59
C ILE A 40 -16.99 9.66 -1.80
N ASP A 41 -15.92 10.42 -1.61
CA ASP A 41 -15.28 11.18 -2.68
C ASP A 41 -14.67 10.24 -3.73
N VAL A 42 -13.97 9.17 -3.28
CA VAL A 42 -13.46 8.15 -4.19
C VAL A 42 -14.59 7.47 -4.95
N TRP A 43 -15.64 7.04 -4.26
CA TRP A 43 -16.78 6.34 -4.88
C TRP A 43 -17.51 7.20 -5.91
N ALA A 44 -17.72 8.48 -5.61
CA ALA A 44 -18.35 9.43 -6.51
C ALA A 44 -17.58 9.57 -7.84
N ASN A 45 -16.24 9.56 -7.76
CA ASN A 45 -15.35 9.69 -8.92
C ASN A 45 -15.14 8.39 -9.71
N LEU A 46 -15.46 7.22 -9.15
CA LEU A 46 -15.32 5.94 -9.86
C LEU A 46 -16.43 5.79 -10.93
N PRO A 47 -16.07 5.50 -12.20
CA PRO A 47 -17.01 5.06 -13.22
C PRO A 47 -17.77 3.80 -12.80
N HIS A 48 -18.98 3.61 -13.33
CA HIS A 48 -19.84 2.48 -12.98
C HIS A 48 -19.16 1.10 -13.13
N ALA A 49 -18.36 0.91 -14.19
CA ALA A 49 -17.63 -0.34 -14.40
C ALA A 49 -16.61 -0.61 -13.28
N GLU A 50 -15.93 0.43 -12.80
CA GLU A 50 -14.95 0.33 -11.72
C GLU A 50 -15.63 0.07 -10.37
N ARG A 51 -16.78 0.71 -10.12
CA ARG A 51 -17.60 0.41 -8.93
C ARG A 51 -17.98 -1.07 -8.86
N ARG A 52 -18.42 -1.65 -9.98
CA ARG A 52 -18.72 -3.10 -10.07
C ARG A 52 -17.50 -3.97 -9.77
N LEU A 53 -16.33 -3.58 -10.27
CA LEU A 53 -15.09 -4.30 -10.01
C LEU A 53 -14.73 -4.25 -8.52
N VAL A 54 -14.85 -3.08 -7.90
CA VAL A 54 -14.57 -2.89 -6.47
C VAL A 54 -15.54 -3.70 -5.61
N LEU A 55 -16.85 -3.71 -5.91
CA LEU A 55 -17.83 -4.53 -5.19
C LEU A 55 -17.50 -6.02 -5.29
N LYS A 56 -17.15 -6.49 -6.50
CA LYS A 56 -16.73 -7.87 -6.71
C LYS A 56 -15.46 -8.22 -5.92
N SER A 57 -14.47 -7.31 -5.89
CA SER A 57 -13.23 -7.43 -5.11
C SER A 57 -13.47 -7.41 -3.59
N ALA A 58 -14.51 -6.70 -3.15
CA ALA A 58 -14.97 -6.67 -1.77
C ALA A 58 -15.82 -7.91 -1.40
N GLY A 59 -16.17 -8.77 -2.36
CA GLY A 59 -17.00 -9.94 -2.15
C GLY A 59 -18.48 -9.61 -1.94
N LEU A 60 -18.91 -8.44 -2.38
CA LEU A 60 -20.27 -7.94 -2.15
C LEU A 60 -21.15 -8.01 -3.41
N LYS A 61 -22.47 -7.91 -3.22
CA LYS A 61 -23.49 -8.05 -4.27
C LYS A 61 -24.44 -6.85 -4.39
N GLU A 62 -24.13 -5.73 -3.74
CA GLU A 62 -24.96 -4.53 -3.81
C GLU A 62 -24.90 -3.89 -5.21
N ASP A 63 -25.78 -2.95 -5.45
CA ASP A 63 -25.85 -2.22 -6.71
C ASP A 63 -24.74 -1.17 -6.79
N ALA A 64 -24.03 -1.14 -7.92
CA ALA A 64 -22.98 -0.16 -8.20
C ALA A 64 -23.53 1.26 -8.46
N THR A 65 -24.82 1.40 -8.71
CA THR A 65 -25.48 2.71 -8.81
C THR A 65 -25.75 3.33 -7.44
N GLN A 66 -25.76 2.53 -6.38
CA GLN A 66 -26.07 2.98 -5.03
C GLN A 66 -25.00 3.94 -4.49
N GLN A 67 -25.46 4.95 -3.73
CA GLN A 67 -24.55 5.82 -2.99
C GLN A 67 -23.88 5.06 -1.86
N ILE A 68 -22.57 5.21 -1.69
CA ILE A 68 -21.81 4.49 -0.67
C ILE A 68 -22.25 4.80 0.75
N SER A 69 -22.79 6.00 1.00
CA SER A 69 -23.35 6.43 2.30
C SER A 69 -24.54 5.59 2.74
N GLN A 70 -25.29 5.01 1.79
CA GLN A 70 -26.45 4.15 2.04
C GLN A 70 -26.07 2.70 2.34
N LEU A 71 -24.82 2.31 2.07
CA LEU A 71 -24.33 0.97 2.37
C LEU A 71 -24.11 0.81 3.87
N ALA A 72 -24.32 -0.40 4.38
CA ALA A 72 -24.03 -0.71 5.77
C ALA A 72 -22.54 -0.50 6.09
N LYS A 73 -22.23 -0.08 7.32
CA LYS A 73 -20.85 0.10 7.80
C LYS A 73 -19.90 -1.06 7.47
N PRO A 74 -20.26 -2.35 7.63
CA PRO A 74 -19.37 -3.45 7.25
C PRO A 74 -19.10 -3.51 5.74
N ALA A 75 -20.08 -3.20 4.89
CA ALA A 75 -19.90 -3.14 3.44
C ALA A 75 -18.92 -2.02 3.05
N ARG A 76 -19.06 -0.82 3.64
CA ARG A 76 -18.12 0.29 3.43
C ARG A 76 -16.69 -0.06 3.86
N ALA A 77 -16.54 -0.76 4.99
CA ALA A 77 -15.24 -1.25 5.44
C ALA A 77 -14.63 -2.29 4.47
N ALA A 78 -15.45 -3.20 3.94
CA ALA A 78 -15.00 -4.18 2.95
C ALA A 78 -14.57 -3.52 1.62
N ILE A 79 -15.31 -2.51 1.17
CA ILE A 79 -14.95 -1.69 0.00
C ILE A 79 -13.62 -0.98 0.22
N ARG A 80 -13.44 -0.31 1.37
CA ARG A 80 -12.17 0.36 1.72
C ARG A 80 -11.01 -0.64 1.70
N ALA A 81 -11.18 -1.80 2.32
CA ALA A 81 -10.16 -2.85 2.33
C ALA A 81 -9.82 -3.35 0.90
N ALA A 82 -10.83 -3.49 0.03
CA ALA A 82 -10.62 -3.89 -1.36
C ALA A 82 -9.80 -2.84 -2.14
N ILE A 83 -10.14 -1.57 -2.01
CA ILE A 83 -9.42 -0.45 -2.64
C ILE A 83 -7.96 -0.42 -2.18
N HIS A 84 -7.70 -0.58 -0.87
CA HIS A 84 -6.34 -0.66 -0.35
C HIS A 84 -5.55 -1.83 -0.93
N ARG A 85 -6.13 -3.04 -0.97
CA ARG A 85 -5.47 -4.21 -1.57
C ARG A 85 -5.11 -3.97 -3.04
N MET A 86 -6.06 -3.46 -3.81
CA MET A 86 -5.86 -3.16 -5.23
C MET A 86 -4.75 -2.12 -5.45
N SER A 87 -4.72 -1.08 -4.62
CA SER A 87 -3.68 -0.03 -4.68
C SER A 87 -2.30 -0.56 -4.31
N SER A 88 -2.23 -1.43 -3.29
CA SER A 88 -0.99 -2.11 -2.90
C SER A 88 -0.48 -3.03 -4.02
N TYR A 89 -1.36 -3.79 -4.68
CA TYR A 89 -0.97 -4.61 -5.82
C TYR A 89 -0.48 -3.77 -7.00
N ALA A 90 -1.15 -2.67 -7.33
CA ALA A 90 -0.72 -1.77 -8.40
C ALA A 90 0.66 -1.15 -8.11
N THR A 91 0.92 -0.76 -6.87
CA THR A 91 2.21 -0.22 -6.43
C THR A 91 3.30 -1.28 -6.49
N GLY A 92 3.04 -2.46 -5.93
CA GLY A 92 3.98 -3.58 -5.98
C GLY A 92 4.32 -4.02 -7.41
N LEU A 93 3.34 -4.05 -8.31
CA LEU A 93 3.56 -4.33 -9.72
C LEU A 93 4.43 -3.26 -10.38
N ARG A 94 4.15 -1.97 -10.11
CA ARG A 94 4.95 -0.86 -10.63
C ARG A 94 6.41 -0.97 -10.17
N ASP A 95 6.62 -1.27 -8.89
CA ASP A 95 7.96 -1.42 -8.32
C ASP A 95 8.69 -2.62 -8.93
N GLN A 96 8.01 -3.75 -9.12
CA GLN A 96 8.58 -4.92 -9.79
C GLN A 96 8.98 -4.63 -11.24
N LEU A 97 8.13 -3.92 -11.99
CA LEU A 97 8.42 -3.54 -13.38
C LEU A 97 9.59 -2.55 -13.44
N ARG A 98 9.67 -1.58 -12.52
CA ARG A 98 10.80 -0.66 -12.43
C ARG A 98 12.10 -1.40 -12.10
N ASN A 99 12.06 -2.31 -11.14
CA ASN A 99 13.24 -3.11 -10.77
C ASN A 99 13.66 -4.05 -11.91
N ARG A 100 12.72 -4.59 -12.70
CA ARG A 100 13.05 -5.34 -13.93
C ARG A 100 13.73 -4.48 -14.98
N SER A 101 13.35 -3.21 -15.14
CA SER A 101 14.04 -2.29 -16.05
C SER A 101 15.44 -1.89 -15.57
N GLN A 102 15.76 -2.11 -14.29
CA GLN A 102 17.08 -1.90 -13.69
C GLN A 102 17.87 -3.22 -13.53
N HIS A 103 17.50 -4.26 -14.28
CA HIS A 103 18.27 -5.50 -14.25
C HIS A 103 19.71 -5.25 -14.76
N PRO A 104 20.76 -5.85 -14.16
CA PRO A 104 22.15 -5.64 -14.56
C PRO A 104 22.39 -5.86 -16.07
N SER A 105 21.66 -6.79 -16.67
CA SER A 105 21.70 -7.03 -18.13
C SER A 105 21.25 -5.83 -18.98
N CYS A 106 20.37 -4.97 -18.48
CA CYS A 106 19.97 -3.72 -19.17
C CYS A 106 21.09 -2.67 -19.16
N GLU A 107 21.87 -2.59 -18.08
CA GLU A 107 23.06 -1.73 -18.00
C GLU A 107 24.20 -2.28 -18.86
N LEU A 108 24.47 -3.58 -18.81
CA LEU A 108 25.45 -4.22 -19.71
C LEU A 108 25.07 -4.01 -21.19
N ALA A 109 23.78 -4.09 -21.52
CA ALA A 109 23.28 -3.85 -22.88
C ALA A 109 23.31 -2.36 -23.27
N SER A 110 23.23 -1.41 -22.32
CA SER A 110 23.42 0.01 -22.62
C SER A 110 24.90 0.31 -22.90
N HIS A 111 25.82 -0.24 -22.12
CA HIS A 111 27.26 -0.13 -22.34
C HIS A 111 27.70 -0.77 -23.67
N ALA A 112 27.13 -1.92 -24.04
CA ALA A 112 27.38 -2.54 -25.35
C ALA A 112 26.93 -1.62 -26.50
N ARG A 113 25.73 -1.01 -26.40
CA ARG A 113 25.21 -0.07 -27.41
C ARG A 113 26.04 1.20 -27.51
N GLN A 114 26.52 1.72 -26.38
CA GLN A 114 27.39 2.89 -26.36
C GLN A 114 28.76 2.60 -26.99
N ALA A 115 29.36 1.46 -26.68
CA ALA A 115 30.61 1.03 -27.30
C ALA A 115 30.49 0.84 -28.82
N LEU A 116 29.33 0.39 -29.32
CA LEU A 116 29.04 0.35 -30.76
C LEU A 116 28.94 1.76 -31.37
N ALA A 117 28.27 2.70 -30.69
CA ALA A 117 28.16 4.08 -31.15
C ALA A 117 29.51 4.80 -31.21
N GLU A 118 30.44 4.45 -30.30
CA GLU A 118 31.82 4.93 -30.26
C GLU A 118 32.75 4.19 -31.24
N GLY A 119 32.24 3.21 -32.00
CA GLY A 119 33.02 2.41 -32.96
C GLY A 119 33.97 1.40 -32.31
N ASN A 120 33.90 1.22 -30.99
CA ASN A 120 34.74 0.28 -30.24
C ASN A 120 34.09 -1.12 -30.20
N THR A 121 34.22 -1.83 -31.32
CA THR A 121 33.66 -3.17 -31.51
C THR A 121 34.19 -4.19 -30.49
N LYS A 122 35.44 -4.04 -30.03
CA LYS A 122 36.05 -4.94 -29.04
C LYS A 122 35.38 -4.80 -27.66
N ALA A 123 35.10 -3.58 -27.22
CA ALA A 123 34.37 -3.33 -25.99
C ALA A 123 32.90 -3.78 -26.10
N ALA A 124 32.26 -3.55 -27.26
CA ALA A 124 30.90 -4.02 -27.49
C ALA A 124 30.78 -5.55 -27.38
N LEU A 125 31.68 -6.30 -28.02
CA LEU A 125 31.72 -7.77 -27.93
C LEU A 125 32.04 -8.28 -26.52
N HIS A 126 32.85 -7.54 -25.76
CA HIS A 126 33.13 -7.87 -24.36
C HIS A 126 31.86 -7.81 -23.51
N TRP A 127 31.10 -6.71 -23.61
CA TRP A 127 29.83 -6.56 -22.89
C TRP A 127 28.78 -7.59 -23.34
N LEU A 128 28.74 -7.91 -24.63
CA LEU A 128 27.84 -8.92 -25.18
C LEU A 128 28.18 -10.33 -24.66
N GLY A 129 29.47 -10.68 -24.59
CA GLY A 129 29.93 -11.95 -24.01
C GLY A 129 29.69 -12.08 -22.51
N LEU A 130 29.62 -10.97 -21.75
CA LEU A 130 29.22 -10.99 -20.34
C LEU A 130 27.72 -11.27 -20.18
N ILE A 131 26.89 -10.71 -21.06
CA ILE A 131 25.44 -10.97 -21.12
C ILE A 131 25.17 -12.44 -21.47
N GLU A 132 25.85 -12.98 -22.49
CA GLU A 132 25.70 -14.37 -22.94
C GLU A 132 26.12 -15.40 -21.88
N LYS A 133 27.11 -15.06 -21.03
CA LYS A 133 27.57 -15.92 -19.94
C LYS A 133 26.68 -15.85 -18.69
N GLY A 134 25.65 -15.00 -18.68
CA GLY A 134 24.72 -14.87 -17.57
C GLY A 134 25.33 -14.31 -16.29
N VAL A 135 26.38 -13.49 -16.40
CA VAL A 135 26.96 -12.79 -15.25
C VAL A 135 26.00 -11.65 -14.86
N ALA A 136 25.08 -11.97 -13.95
CA ALA A 136 24.16 -11.04 -13.31
C ALA A 136 24.72 -10.55 -11.97
#